data_AF-A0A2E5CUC6-F1
#
_entry.id   AF-A0A2E5CUC6-F1
#
_cell.length_a   1.000
_cell.length_b   1.000
_cell.length_c   1.000
_cell.angle_alpha   90.00
_cell.angle_beta   90.00
_cell.angle_gamma   90.00
#
_symmetry.space_group_name_H-M   'P 1'
#
loop_
_entity.id
_entity.type
_entity.pdbx_description
1 polymer ?
#
loop_
_entity_poly.entity_id
_entity_poly.type
_entity_poly.pdbx_seq_one_letter_code
_entity_poly.pdbx_strand_id
1 'polypeptide(L)'
;MKKILLLILSIPILFNACTNKSEKNTYKNSHKNNIKSFNVTSKNPELTTNSGQNVSLDDMITKNIKIGDKILFKSFYFTLENKHDGAFNFYSKNGKLIFNTPTKLSIMSMPPTAKGLTTYKEGDNIEIDGTTLIKVNSINFVISDITD
;
A
#
# COMPACT_ATOMS: atom_id res chain seq x y z
N MET A 1 -40.66 19.23 -57.88
CA MET A 1 -40.56 19.64 -56.46
C MET A 1 -39.28 20.45 -56.28
N LYS A 2 -39.35 21.52 -55.48
CA LYS A 2 -38.46 22.70 -55.51
C LYS A 2 -37.00 22.35 -55.12
N LYS A 3 -36.04 22.93 -55.84
CA LYS A 3 -34.59 22.78 -55.67
C LYS A 3 -34.14 23.34 -54.31
N ILE A 4 -33.42 22.55 -53.53
CA ILE A 4 -32.76 22.96 -52.28
C ILE A 4 -31.49 23.74 -52.66
N LEU A 5 -31.45 25.02 -52.29
CA LEU A 5 -30.28 25.88 -52.44
C LEU A 5 -29.42 25.75 -51.18
N LEU A 6 -28.28 25.07 -51.29
CA LEU A 6 -27.26 25.00 -50.24
C LEU A 6 -26.42 26.29 -50.29
N LEU A 7 -26.60 27.18 -49.32
CA LEU A 7 -25.76 28.36 -49.15
C LEU A 7 -24.61 28.00 -48.20
N ILE A 8 -23.41 27.81 -48.75
CA ILE A 8 -22.19 27.59 -47.98
C ILE A 8 -21.70 28.96 -47.51
N LEU A 9 -21.98 29.29 -46.25
CA LEU A 9 -21.47 30.51 -45.63
C LEU A 9 -20.10 30.21 -45.00
N SER A 10 -19.04 30.60 -45.70
CA SER A 10 -17.66 30.56 -45.18
C SER A 10 -17.50 31.61 -44.07
N ILE A 11 -17.35 31.15 -42.83
CA ILE A 11 -17.06 31.99 -41.66
C ILE A 11 -15.56 32.30 -41.64
N PRO A 12 -15.13 33.57 -41.59
CA PRO A 12 -13.73 33.90 -41.36
C PRO A 12 -13.31 33.55 -39.93
N ILE A 13 -12.22 32.80 -39.81
CA ILE A 13 -11.56 32.43 -38.55
C ILE A 13 -10.99 33.71 -37.94
N LEU A 14 -11.63 34.22 -36.88
CA LEU A 14 -11.06 35.25 -36.03
C LEU A 14 -10.07 34.61 -35.06
N PHE A 15 -8.78 34.74 -35.38
CA PHE A 15 -7.68 34.48 -34.44
C PHE A 15 -7.74 35.53 -33.32
N ASN A 16 -8.42 35.23 -32.23
CA ASN A 16 -8.17 35.90 -30.95
C ASN A 16 -6.89 35.31 -30.36
N ALA A 17 -5.77 36.01 -30.55
CA ALA A 17 -4.55 35.79 -29.79
C ALA A 17 -4.82 36.18 -28.31
N CYS A 18 -5.38 35.25 -27.55
CA CYS A 18 -5.37 35.31 -26.11
C CYS A 18 -3.93 35.05 -25.65
N THR A 19 -3.22 36.11 -25.29
CA THR A 19 -1.97 36.03 -24.54
C THR A 19 -2.27 35.54 -23.14
N ASN A 20 -2.50 34.24 -22.99
CA ASN A 20 -2.37 33.60 -21.70
C ASN A 20 -0.87 33.51 -21.44
N LYS A 21 -0.39 34.35 -20.52
CA LYS A 21 0.83 34.07 -19.78
C LYS A 21 0.66 32.65 -19.25
N SER A 22 1.27 31.68 -19.91
CA SER A 22 1.50 30.38 -19.32
C SER A 22 2.40 30.68 -18.13
N GLU A 23 1.78 30.81 -16.95
CA GLU A 23 2.46 30.47 -15.73
C GLU A 23 3.15 29.14 -16.01
N LYS A 24 4.48 29.14 -15.92
CA LYS A 24 5.22 27.91 -15.73
C LYS A 24 4.66 27.34 -14.44
N ASN A 25 3.63 26.51 -14.57
CA ASN A 25 3.36 25.46 -13.62
C ASN A 25 4.63 24.64 -13.60
N THR A 26 5.51 25.07 -12.70
CA THR A 26 6.61 24.27 -12.21
C THR A 26 5.87 23.14 -11.54
N TYR A 27 5.58 22.09 -12.30
CA TYR A 27 5.26 20.80 -11.75
C TYR A 27 6.50 20.47 -10.93
N LYS A 28 6.49 20.89 -9.66
CA LYS A 28 7.35 20.32 -8.64
C LYS A 28 6.96 18.86 -8.74
N ASN A 29 7.82 18.11 -9.42
CA ASN A 29 7.83 16.67 -9.37
C ASN A 29 8.05 16.38 -7.89
N SER A 30 6.96 16.36 -7.11
CA SER A 30 7.03 15.90 -5.74
C SER A 30 7.60 14.52 -5.91
N HIS A 31 8.82 14.28 -5.43
CA HIS A 31 9.31 12.92 -5.32
C HIS A 31 8.16 12.14 -4.70
N LYS A 32 7.55 11.24 -5.50
CA LYS A 32 6.62 10.28 -4.96
C LYS A 32 7.52 9.39 -4.12
N ASN A 33 7.67 9.75 -2.85
CA ASN A 33 8.29 8.90 -1.86
C ASN A 33 7.48 7.61 -1.92
N ASN A 34 8.06 6.59 -2.54
CA ASN A 34 7.40 5.33 -2.77
C ASN A 34 8.06 4.36 -1.81
N ILE A 35 7.24 3.63 -1.05
CA ILE A 35 7.77 2.64 -0.14
C ILE A 35 8.60 1.62 -0.93
N LYS A 36 9.89 1.52 -0.59
CA LYS A 36 10.87 0.62 -1.20
C LYS A 36 10.91 -0.74 -0.53
N SER A 37 10.70 -0.77 0.79
CA SER A 37 10.69 -2.02 1.56
C SER A 37 10.05 -1.88 2.93
N PHE A 38 9.74 -3.02 3.55
CA PHE A 38 9.40 -3.13 4.96
C PHE A 38 9.88 -4.48 5.51
N ASN A 39 9.97 -4.58 6.83
CA ASN A 39 10.26 -5.84 7.52
C ASN A 39 8.97 -6.51 8.01
N VAL A 40 8.89 -7.82 7.83
CA VAL A 40 7.91 -8.70 8.49
C VAL A 40 8.63 -9.63 9.46
N THR A 41 8.24 -9.54 10.72
CA THR A 41 8.84 -10.32 11.81
C THR A 41 7.80 -11.22 12.45
N SER A 42 8.17 -12.46 12.76
CA SER A 42 7.28 -13.38 13.48
C SER A 42 8.07 -14.35 14.33
N LYS A 43 7.48 -14.78 15.45
CA LYS A 43 8.08 -15.73 16.39
C LYS A 43 8.47 -17.02 15.70
N ASN A 44 9.68 -17.52 15.95
CA ASN A 44 10.11 -18.84 15.54
C ASN A 44 9.62 -19.90 16.55
N PRO A 45 8.61 -20.73 16.23
CA PRO A 45 8.13 -21.77 17.14
C PRO A 45 9.18 -22.87 17.38
N GLU A 46 10.19 -23.00 16.51
CA GLU A 46 11.28 -23.97 16.69
C GLU A 46 12.29 -23.53 17.76
N LEU A 47 12.35 -22.23 18.06
CA LEU A 47 13.27 -21.68 19.07
C LEU A 47 12.61 -21.51 20.44
N THR A 48 11.30 -21.25 20.48
CA THR A 48 10.62 -21.02 21.75
C THR A 48 9.12 -21.31 21.76
N THR A 49 8.65 -21.83 22.90
CA THR A 49 7.23 -21.91 23.25
C THR A 49 6.73 -20.64 23.95
N ASN A 50 7.62 -19.71 24.33
CA ASN A 50 7.27 -18.47 25.01
C ASN A 50 6.28 -17.63 24.21
N SER A 51 5.54 -16.78 24.91
CA SER A 51 4.52 -15.93 24.33
C SER A 51 4.45 -14.57 25.02
N GLY A 52 3.76 -13.63 24.38
CA GLY A 52 3.59 -12.28 24.91
C GLY A 52 4.94 -11.57 25.11
N GLN A 53 5.13 -10.98 26.29
CA GLN A 53 6.33 -10.21 26.63
C GLN A 53 7.56 -11.09 26.93
N ASN A 54 7.40 -12.42 26.98
CA ASN A 54 8.48 -13.36 27.29
C ASN A 54 9.22 -13.87 26.04
N VAL A 55 8.89 -13.35 24.85
CA VAL A 55 9.55 -13.71 23.59
C VAL A 55 10.77 -12.80 23.41
N SER A 56 11.96 -13.38 23.30
CA SER A 56 13.20 -12.63 23.02
C SER A 56 13.26 -12.21 21.54
N LEU A 57 14.12 -11.24 21.23
CA LEU A 57 14.44 -10.92 19.83
C LEU A 57 15.11 -12.09 19.12
N ASP A 58 15.91 -12.89 19.84
CA ASP A 58 16.59 -14.07 19.30
C ASP A 58 15.59 -15.19 18.93
N ASP A 59 14.38 -15.13 19.47
CA ASP A 59 13.30 -16.06 19.17
C ASP A 59 12.52 -15.66 17.90
N MET A 60 12.92 -14.61 17.20
CA MET A 60 12.17 -14.03 16.08
C MET A 60 12.86 -14.29 14.74
N ILE A 61 12.08 -14.50 13.69
CA ILE A 61 12.55 -14.49 12.30
C ILE A 61 12.03 -13.25 11.62
N THR A 62 12.91 -12.51 10.95
CA THR A 62 12.59 -11.33 10.15
C THR A 62 12.84 -11.60 8.67
N LYS A 63 11.92 -11.15 7.82
CA LYS A 63 12.09 -11.09 6.36
C LYS A 63 11.92 -9.65 5.90
N ASN A 64 12.83 -9.17 5.07
CA ASN A 64 12.69 -7.89 4.40
C ASN A 64 11.96 -8.09 3.06
N ILE A 65 10.87 -7.37 2.85
CA ILE A 65 10.04 -7.41 1.64
C ILE A 65 10.34 -6.15 0.84
N LYS A 66 10.78 -6.29 -0.41
CA LYS A 66 11.13 -5.19 -1.32
C LYS A 66 10.16 -5.11 -2.49
N ILE A 67 10.17 -3.98 -3.20
CA ILE A 67 9.38 -3.80 -4.42
C ILE A 67 9.60 -4.98 -5.38
N GLY A 68 8.50 -5.55 -5.87
CA GLY A 68 8.51 -6.69 -6.78
C GLY A 68 8.56 -8.05 -6.09
N ASP A 69 8.83 -8.12 -4.78
CA ASP A 69 8.98 -9.40 -4.09
C ASP A 69 7.67 -10.17 -3.96
N LYS A 70 7.83 -11.50 -3.88
CA LYS A 70 6.84 -12.45 -3.40
C LYS A 70 7.54 -13.46 -2.50
N ILE A 71 7.46 -13.27 -1.19
CA ILE A 71 8.20 -14.07 -0.21
C ILE A 71 7.23 -14.91 0.61
N LEU A 72 7.45 -16.22 0.65
CA LEU A 72 6.70 -17.13 1.52
C LEU A 72 7.24 -17.05 2.96
N PHE A 73 6.36 -16.77 3.93
CA PHE A 73 6.70 -16.77 5.34
C PHE A 73 5.53 -17.32 6.18
N LYS A 74 5.76 -18.42 6.91
CA LYS A 74 4.77 -19.09 7.78
C LYS A 74 3.42 -19.32 7.09
N SER A 75 3.48 -19.88 5.88
CA SER A 75 2.33 -20.23 5.02
C SER A 75 1.64 -19.07 4.31
N PHE A 76 2.11 -17.84 4.44
CA PHE A 76 1.56 -16.69 3.71
C PHE A 76 2.62 -16.09 2.78
N TYR A 77 2.19 -15.72 1.57
CA TYR A 77 3.02 -14.91 0.69
C TYR A 77 2.88 -13.44 1.06
N PHE A 78 4.00 -12.74 1.21
CA PHE A 78 4.07 -11.28 1.38
C PHE A 78 4.60 -10.67 0.09
N THR A 79 3.98 -9.58 -0.36
CA THR A 79 4.37 -8.90 -1.61
C THR A 79 4.40 -7.39 -1.42
N LEU A 80 5.20 -6.70 -2.22
CA LEU A 80 5.20 -5.24 -2.30
C LEU A 80 5.18 -4.82 -3.78
N GLU A 81 4.18 -4.02 -4.18
CA GLU A 81 3.97 -3.62 -5.58
C GLU A 81 3.87 -4.79 -6.57
N ASN A 82 3.46 -5.95 -6.06
CA ASN A 82 3.37 -7.19 -6.83
C ASN A 82 2.11 -7.94 -6.36
N LYS A 83 0.94 -7.52 -6.83
CA LYS A 83 -0.33 -8.08 -6.34
C LYS A 83 -0.50 -9.53 -6.81
N HIS A 84 -0.76 -10.45 -5.87
CA HIS A 84 -1.11 -11.85 -6.13
C HIS A 84 -2.34 -12.27 -5.34
N ASP A 85 -3.19 -13.11 -5.93
CA ASP A 85 -4.38 -13.62 -5.23
C ASP A 85 -4.01 -14.46 -4.01
N GLY A 86 -4.74 -14.27 -2.91
CA GLY A 86 -4.50 -14.94 -1.62
C GLY A 86 -3.23 -14.48 -0.87
N ALA A 87 -2.42 -13.58 -1.44
CA ALA A 87 -1.23 -13.06 -0.78
C ALA A 87 -1.53 -11.85 0.12
N PHE A 88 -0.65 -11.62 1.08
CA PHE A 88 -0.63 -10.40 1.88
C PHE A 88 0.00 -9.31 1.01
N ASN A 89 -0.86 -8.56 0.32
CA ASN A 89 -0.44 -7.61 -0.70
C ASN A 89 -0.23 -6.23 -0.12
N PHE A 90 0.98 -5.68 -0.30
CA PHE A 90 1.30 -4.32 0.09
C PHE A 90 1.63 -3.46 -1.13
N TYR A 91 1.33 -2.17 -1.05
CA TYR A 91 1.64 -1.20 -2.09
C TYR A 91 1.77 0.20 -1.49
N SER A 92 2.50 1.07 -2.18
CA SER A 92 2.66 2.47 -1.85
C SER A 92 1.49 3.28 -2.40
N LYS A 93 0.89 4.13 -1.57
CA LYS A 93 -0.07 5.14 -2.01
C LYS A 93 0.21 6.44 -1.29
N ASN A 94 0.66 7.46 -2.02
CA ASN A 94 0.99 8.78 -1.48
C ASN A 94 2.03 8.72 -0.33
N GLY A 95 3.08 7.89 -0.47
CA GLY A 95 4.11 7.71 0.56
C GLY A 95 3.69 6.89 1.77
N LYS A 96 2.51 6.29 1.75
CA LYS A 96 2.02 5.39 2.81
C LYS A 96 2.04 3.95 2.32
N LEU A 97 2.38 3.04 3.23
CA LEU A 97 2.26 1.61 2.99
C LEU A 97 0.81 1.18 3.19
N ILE A 98 0.17 0.71 2.12
CA ILE A 98 -1.19 0.19 2.15
C ILE A 98 -1.14 -1.32 2.10
N PHE A 99 -1.82 -1.97 3.04
CA PHE A 99 -2.03 -3.40 3.09
C PHE A 99 -3.43 -3.75 2.59
N ASN A 100 -3.53 -4.64 1.62
CA ASN A 100 -4.78 -5.24 1.17
C ASN A 100 -4.96 -6.62 1.79
N THR A 101 -6.03 -6.79 2.55
CA THR A 101 -6.28 -8.01 3.33
C THR A 101 -6.77 -9.15 2.42
N PRO A 102 -6.09 -10.32 2.38
CA PRO A 102 -6.57 -11.45 1.58
C PRO A 102 -7.62 -12.30 2.30
N THR A 103 -7.86 -12.03 3.58
CA THR A 103 -8.80 -12.79 4.41
C THR A 103 -9.19 -11.94 5.63
N LYS A 104 -10.11 -12.47 6.46
CA LYS A 104 -10.43 -11.87 7.75
C LYS A 104 -9.22 -11.98 8.69
N LEU A 105 -8.80 -10.85 9.23
CA LEU A 105 -7.66 -10.76 10.14
C LEU A 105 -7.85 -9.60 11.10
N SER A 106 -6.95 -9.48 12.06
CA SER A 106 -6.98 -8.39 13.02
C SER A 106 -5.65 -7.65 13.07
N ILE A 107 -5.70 -6.33 13.28
CA ILE A 107 -4.53 -5.46 13.28
C ILE A 107 -4.54 -4.58 14.53
N MET A 108 -3.36 -4.30 15.09
CA MET A 108 -3.15 -3.26 16.09
C MET A 108 -1.83 -2.53 15.85
N SER A 109 -1.74 -1.27 16.24
CA SER A 109 -0.47 -0.56 16.32
C SER A 109 0.39 -1.11 17.47
N MET A 110 1.70 -1.04 17.33
CA MET A 110 2.68 -1.31 18.38
C MET A 110 3.56 -0.06 18.60
N PRO A 111 3.61 0.51 19.83
CA PRO A 111 2.94 0.03 21.04
C PRO A 111 1.40 0.13 20.96
N PRO A 112 0.66 -0.70 21.72
CA PRO A 112 -0.80 -0.70 21.67
C PRO A 112 -1.39 0.68 22.02
N THR A 113 -2.38 1.10 21.24
CA THR A 113 -3.18 2.29 21.53
C THR A 113 -4.47 1.90 22.25
N ALA A 114 -5.20 2.90 22.78
CA ALA A 114 -6.50 2.68 23.42
C ALA A 114 -7.55 2.00 22.51
N LYS A 115 -7.36 2.02 21.18
CA LYS A 115 -8.25 1.35 20.21
C LYS A 115 -8.11 -0.17 20.23
N GLY A 116 -7.00 -0.71 20.73
CA GLY A 116 -6.76 -2.15 20.77
C GLY A 116 -6.76 -2.81 19.39
N LEU A 117 -7.18 -4.08 19.35
CA LEU A 117 -7.20 -4.91 18.15
C LEU A 117 -8.44 -4.63 17.29
N THR A 118 -8.24 -4.21 16.05
CA THR A 118 -9.33 -3.98 15.07
C THR A 118 -9.40 -5.13 14.07
N THR A 119 -10.60 -5.63 13.78
CA THR A 119 -10.80 -6.73 12.81
C THR A 119 -11.23 -6.18 11.46
N TYR A 120 -10.61 -6.68 10.41
CA TYR A 120 -10.86 -6.31 9.02
C TYR A 120 -11.34 -7.54 8.25
N LYS A 121 -12.14 -7.31 7.21
CA LYS A 121 -12.61 -8.36 6.28
C LYS A 121 -11.67 -8.45 5.09
N GLU A 122 -11.84 -9.48 4.28
CA GLU A 122 -11.13 -9.61 3.00
C GLU A 122 -11.43 -8.42 2.08
N GLY A 123 -10.40 -7.97 1.36
CA GLY A 123 -10.46 -6.89 0.38
C GLY A 123 -10.32 -5.49 0.97
N ASP A 124 -10.30 -5.34 2.30
CA ASP A 124 -10.07 -4.05 2.94
C ASP A 124 -8.67 -3.52 2.62
N ASN A 125 -8.56 -2.20 2.44
CA ASN A 125 -7.28 -1.50 2.30
C ASN A 125 -7.00 -0.73 3.58
N ILE A 126 -5.85 -1.00 4.19
CA ILE A 126 -5.49 -0.50 5.51
C ILE A 126 -4.16 0.21 5.38
N GLU A 127 -4.10 1.45 5.87
CA GLU A 127 -2.82 2.14 6.02
C GLU A 127 -2.04 1.49 7.17
N ILE A 128 -0.84 1.03 6.86
CA ILE A 128 0.13 0.57 7.84
C ILE A 128 1.01 1.76 8.19
N ASP A 129 0.92 2.18 9.45
CA ASP A 129 1.72 3.27 10.01
C ASP A 129 2.57 2.75 11.17
N GLY A 130 3.81 3.23 11.24
CA GLY A 130 4.80 2.79 12.21
C GLY A 130 4.94 1.26 12.31
N THR A 131 5.11 0.78 13.54
CA THR A 131 5.13 -0.66 13.82
C THR A 131 3.71 -1.17 14.02
N THR A 132 3.35 -2.24 13.32
CA THR A 132 1.98 -2.76 13.28
C THR A 132 1.96 -4.27 13.43
N LEU A 133 1.14 -4.79 14.34
CA LEU A 133 0.89 -6.23 14.49
C LEU A 133 -0.31 -6.64 13.63
N ILE A 134 -0.11 -7.62 12.77
CA ILE A 134 -1.14 -8.35 12.04
C ILE A 134 -1.30 -9.72 12.68
N LYS A 135 -2.53 -10.05 13.08
CA LYS A 135 -2.92 -11.35 13.61
C LYS A 135 -3.87 -12.03 12.65
N VAL A 136 -3.46 -13.18 12.15
CA VAL A 136 -4.26 -14.05 11.28
C VAL A 136 -4.18 -15.46 11.83
N ASN A 137 -5.33 -16.10 12.01
CA ASN A 137 -5.41 -17.39 12.72
C ASN A 137 -4.70 -17.31 14.10
N SER A 138 -3.74 -18.20 14.34
CA SER A 138 -2.89 -18.22 15.55
C SER A 138 -1.49 -17.64 15.33
N ILE A 139 -1.28 -16.92 14.22
CA ILE A 139 0.03 -16.39 13.83
C ILE A 139 0.03 -14.86 13.92
N ASN A 140 1.11 -14.35 14.48
CA ASN A 140 1.37 -12.93 14.67
C ASN A 140 2.51 -12.51 13.75
N PHE A 141 2.30 -11.44 12.98
CA PHE A 141 3.29 -10.81 12.13
C PHE A 141 3.44 -9.34 12.52
N VAL A 142 4.66 -8.90 12.77
CA VAL A 142 4.96 -7.49 13.04
C VAL A 142 5.52 -6.87 11.77
N ILE A 143 4.84 -5.84 11.26
CA ILE A 143 5.30 -5.00 10.17
C ILE A 143 6.06 -3.82 10.77
N SER A 144 7.25 -3.53 10.26
CA SER A 144 8.17 -2.51 10.80
C SER A 144 9.15 -2.02 9.72
N ASP A 145 10.02 -1.07 10.08
CA ASP A 145 11.14 -0.58 9.26
C ASP A 145 10.73 -0.23 7.82
N ILE A 146 9.61 0.49 7.69
CA ILE A 146 9.09 0.96 6.41
C ILE A 146 10.05 2.01 5.85
N THR A 147 10.57 1.78 4.65
CA THR A 147 11.57 2.64 3.99
C THR A 147 11.01 3.18 2.69
N ASP A 148 11.13 4.49 2.43
CA ASP A 148 10.72 5.19 1.21
C ASP A 148 11.89 5.60 0.29
#